data_AF-A0A1M5NBU2-F1
#
_entry.id   AF-A0A1M5NBU2-F1
#
_cell.length_a   1.000
_cell.length_b   1.000
_cell.length_c   1.000
_cell.angle_alpha   90.00
_cell.angle_beta   90.00
_cell.angle_gamma   90.00
#
_symmetry.space_group_name_H-M   'P 1'
#
loop_
_entity.id
_entity.type
_entity.pdbx_description
1 polymer ?
#
loop_
_entity_poly.entity_id
_entity_poly.type
_entity_poly.pdbx_seq_one_letter_code
_entity_poly.pdbx_strand_id
1 'polypeptide(L)' 'MKRAKQLSLDIKYYKVECAGSTVTVQAPTPSAAKYRAFKIAKEAGLYCYDGGFLAFVGGGVKVAELRQ' A
#
# COMPACT_ATOMS: atom_id res chain seq x y z
N MET A 1 -5.50 1.06 -37.29
CA MET A 1 -5.91 0.70 -35.91
C MET A 1 -4.75 1.00 -34.95
N LYS A 2 -4.83 2.06 -34.14
CA LYS A 2 -3.78 2.38 -33.15
C LYS A 2 -4.02 1.51 -31.90
N ARG A 3 -3.18 0.49 -31.68
CA ARG A 3 -3.15 -0.24 -30.40
C ARG A 3 -2.78 0.77 -29.31
N ALA A 4 -3.67 0.99 -28.33
CA ALA A 4 -3.31 1.73 -27.14
C ALA A 4 -2.12 1.02 -26.49
N LYS A 5 -0.99 1.71 -26.36
CA LYS A 5 0.20 1.20 -25.67
C LYS A 5 -0.24 0.88 -24.24
N GLN A 6 -0.42 -0.40 -23.93
CA GLN A 6 -0.64 -0.87 -22.57
C GLN A 6 0.61 -0.50 -21.77
N LEU A 7 0.54 0.59 -21.02
CA LEU A 7 1.58 0.98 -20.08
C LEU A 7 1.58 -0.10 -18.99
N SER A 8 2.51 -1.05 -19.09
CA SER A 8 2.85 -1.92 -17.98
C SER A 8 3.21 -1.02 -16.82
N LEU A 9 2.33 -0.91 -15.83
CA LEU A 9 2.62 -0.15 -14.62
C LEU A 9 3.83 -0.83 -13.96
N ASP A 10 4.94 -0.11 -13.91
CA ASP A 10 6.17 -0.58 -13.27
C ASP A 10 5.86 -0.93 -11.81
N ILE A 11 5.87 -2.23 -11.49
CA ILE A 11 5.54 -2.73 -10.16
C ILE A 11 6.79 -2.57 -9.31
N LYS A 12 6.70 -1.74 -8.27
CA LYS A 12 7.77 -1.50 -7.32
C LYS A 12 7.47 -2.13 -5.98
N TYR A 13 8.52 -2.35 -5.20
CA TYR A 13 8.40 -2.80 -3.82
C TYR A 13 8.34 -1.60 -2.87
N TYR A 14 7.42 -1.65 -1.93
CA TYR A 14 7.26 -0.63 -0.90
C TYR A 14 7.24 -1.28 0.47
N LYS A 15 7.96 -0.68 1.40
CA LYS A 15 7.84 -0.94 2.83
C LYS A 15 6.79 0.03 3.40
N VAL A 16 5.76 -0.50 4.05
CA VAL A 16 4.71 0.26 4.71
C VAL A 16 4.79 0.01 6.20
N GLU A 17 4.98 1.07 6.98
CA GLU A 17 5.04 1.02 8.45
C GLU A 17 3.74 1.59 9.02
N CYS A 18 3.11 0.81 9.90
CA CYS A 18 1.81 1.12 10.50
C CYS A 18 1.75 0.55 11.93
N ALA A 19 1.44 1.39 12.93
CA ALA A 19 1.13 0.97 14.31
C ALA A 19 2.13 -0.07 14.89
N GLY A 20 3.43 0.13 14.66
CA GLY A 20 4.49 -0.76 15.16
C GLY A 20 4.73 -2.03 14.31
N SER A 21 3.93 -2.26 13.27
CA SER A 21 4.13 -3.32 12.29
C SER A 21 4.65 -2.79 10.97
N THR A 22 5.39 -3.64 10.26
CA THR A 22 5.90 -3.36 8.92
C THR A 22 5.37 -4.41 7.96
N VAL A 23 4.88 -3.97 6.80
CA VAL A 23 4.50 -4.86 5.70
C VAL A 23 5.18 -4.42 4.41
N THR A 24 5.73 -5.37 3.67
CA THR A 24 6.28 -5.13 2.34
C THR A 24 5.23 -5.50 1.30
N VAL A 25 4.93 -4.58 0.38
CA VAL A 25 3.92 -4.77 -0.67
C VAL A 25 4.46 -4.38 -2.03
N GLN A 26 4.00 -5.08 -3.04
CA GLN A 26 4.22 -4.71 -4.44
C GLN A 26 3.08 -3.81 -4.92
N ALA A 27 3.42 -2.66 -5.48
CA ALA A 27 2.44 -1.72 -6.00
C ALA A 27 3.04 -0.85 -7.11
N PRO A 28 2.21 -0.30 -8.00
CA PRO A 28 2.68 0.63 -9.03
C PRO A 28 2.91 2.05 -8.49
N THR A 29 2.30 2.40 -7.36
CA THR A 29 2.38 3.73 -6.75
C THR A 29 2.41 3.64 -5.22
N PRO A 30 2.92 4.67 -4.51
CA PRO A 30 2.90 4.71 -3.05
C PRO A 30 1.48 4.64 -2.48
N SER A 31 0.50 5.27 -3.14
CA SER A 31 -0.90 5.23 -2.71
C SER A 31 -1.50 3.82 -2.83
N ALA A 32 -1.20 3.11 -3.91
CA ALA A 32 -1.60 1.71 -4.08
C ALA A 32 -0.91 0.80 -3.05
N ALA A 33 0.33 1.11 -2.66
CA ALA A 33 1.02 0.42 -1.57
C ALA A 33 0.31 0.59 -0.22
N LYS A 34 -0.07 1.83 0.15
CA LYS A 34 -0.87 2.09 1.36
C LYS A 34 -2.17 1.29 1.36
N TYR A 35 -2.87 1.28 0.24
CA TYR A 35 -4.15 0.56 0.13
C TYR A 35 -3.98 -0.97 0.24
N ARG A 36 -2.93 -1.54 -0.37
CA ARG A 36 -2.62 -2.97 -0.20
C ARG A 36 -2.26 -3.30 1.24
N ALA A 37 -1.45 -2.46 1.89
CA ALA A 37 -1.10 -2.64 3.29
C ALA A 37 -2.33 -2.60 4.20
N PHE A 38 -3.26 -1.67 3.96
CA PHE A 38 -4.54 -1.63 4.66
C PHE A 38 -5.36 -2.91 4.47
N LYS A 39 -5.47 -3.42 3.23
CA LYS A 39 -6.19 -4.67 2.96
C LYS A 39 -5.59 -5.84 3.73
N ILE A 40 -4.27 -6.01 3.67
CA ILE A 40 -3.56 -7.09 4.38
C ILE A 40 -3.79 -6.96 5.89
N ALA A 41 -3.69 -5.77 6.45
CA ALA A 41 -3.90 -5.55 7.87
C ALA A 41 -5.34 -5.82 8.30
N LYS A 42 -6.32 -5.49 7.45
CA LYS A 42 -7.74 -5.81 7.67
C LYS A 42 -8.01 -7.32 7.61
N GLU A 43 -7.45 -8.02 6.62
CA GLU A 43 -7.60 -9.47 6.47
C GLU A 43 -6.93 -10.25 7.61
N ALA A 44 -5.81 -9.75 8.11
CA ALA A 44 -5.13 -10.33 9.26
C ALA A 44 -5.82 -10.05 10.61
N GLY A 45 -6.92 -9.30 10.64
CA GLY A 45 -7.60 -8.90 11.87
C GLY A 45 -6.79 -7.93 12.75
N LEU A 46 -5.73 -7.34 12.22
CA LEU A 46 -4.80 -6.45 12.93
C LEU A 46 -5.29 -5.00 12.97
N TYR A 47 -6.41 -4.68 12.30
CA TYR A 47 -6.91 -3.31 12.17
C TYR A 47 -8.13 -3.04 13.04
N CYS A 48 -7.93 -2.23 14.09
CA CYS A 48 -8.96 -1.79 15.05
C CYS A 48 -9.55 -0.39 14.76
N TYR A 49 -9.19 0.25 13.63
CA TYR A 49 -9.67 1.61 13.34
C TYR A 49 -11.06 1.59 12.68
N ASP A 50 -12.09 2.00 13.42
CA ASP A 50 -13.47 2.16 12.94
C ASP A 50 -13.61 3.04 11.68
N GLY A 51 -12.65 3.95 11.42
CA GLY A 51 -12.69 4.90 10.30
C GLY A 51 -12.15 4.39 8.95
N GLY A 52 -11.83 3.11 8.80
CA GLY A 52 -11.44 2.50 7.52
C GLY A 52 -10.12 3.01 6.93
N PHE A 53 -10.00 3.06 5.60
CA PHE A 53 -8.74 3.40 4.91
C PHE A 53 -8.23 4.82 5.22
N LEU A 54 -9.13 5.80 5.39
CA LEU A 54 -8.72 7.15 5.73
C LEU A 54 -8.15 7.24 7.15
N ALA A 55 -8.76 6.52 8.11
CA ALA A 55 -8.19 6.39 9.45
C ALA A 55 -6.85 5.64 9.42
N PHE A 56 -6.71 4.64 8.55
CA PHE A 56 -5.43 3.95 8.32
C PHE A 56 -4.35 4.94 7.89
N VAL A 57 -4.61 5.76 6.88
CA VAL A 57 -3.63 6.74 6.39
C VAL A 57 -3.40 7.86 7.43
N GLY A 58 -4.45 8.34 8.09
CA GLY A 58 -4.40 9.38 9.13
C GLY A 58 -3.66 8.96 10.40
N GLY A 59 -3.59 7.66 10.69
CA GLY A 59 -2.85 7.07 11.82
C GLY A 59 -1.32 7.12 11.68
N GLY A 60 -0.78 7.87 10.72
CA GLY A 60 0.66 8.08 10.57
C GLY A 60 1.39 7.02 9.75
N VAL A 61 0.73 6.43 8.75
CA VAL A 61 1.34 5.40 7.89
C VAL A 61 2.48 5.98 7.06
N LYS A 62 3.67 5.38 7.22
CA LYS A 62 4.87 5.72 6.45
C LYS A 62 5.05 4.72 5.32
N VAL A 63 5.44 5.22 4.15
CA VAL A 63 5.73 4.39 2.97
C VAL A 63 7.09 4.78 2.42
N ALA A 64 7.95 3.78 2.22
CA ALA A 64 9.24 3.93 1.58
C ALA A 64 9.34 2.95 0.41
N GLU A 65 9.76 3.43 -0.76
CA GLU A 65 10.11 2.56 -1.89
C GLU A 65 11.40 1.81 -1.54
N LEU A 66 11.40 0.49 -1.69
CA LEU A 66 12.58 -0.33 -1.59
C LEU A 66 13.23 -0.37 -2.97
N ARG A 67 14.31 0.40 -3.15
CA ARG A 67 15.17 0.25 -4.33
C ARG A 67 15.98 -1.04 -4.16
N GLN A 68 15.76 -1.99 -5.07
CA GLN A 68 16.70 -3.08 -5.29
C GLN A 68 17.93 -2.56 -6.01
#